data_AF-A0A5B7C2P8-F1
#
_entry.id   AF-A0A5B7C2P8-F1
#
_cell.length_a   1.000
_cell.length_b   1.000
_cell.length_c   1.000
_cell.angle_alpha   90.00
_cell.angle_beta   90.00
_cell.angle_gamma   90.00
#
_symmetry.space_group_name_H-M   'P 1'
#
loop_
_entity.id
_entity.type
_entity.pdbx_description
1 polymer ?
#
loop_
_entity_poly.entity_id
_entity_poly.type
_entity_poly.pdbx_seq_one_letter_code
_entity_poly.pdbx_strand_id
1 'polypeptide(L)'
;MEALRRMLGRAVEGGLLEGFTVSSRLGDNMVVSHLLYADDTLIFCGDDERQLRYLRCILMCFEVVAGLQINLSKSDLIPFGDVEGVESLADTLGCKTSFLPVTYLGLPLGAHSVSN
;
A
#
# COMPACT_ATOMS: atom_id res chain seq x y z
N MET A 1 6.24 4.90 12.22
CA MET A 1 6.80 5.99 11.40
C MET A 1 5.80 7.13 11.23
N GLU A 2 5.76 8.09 12.17
CA GLU A 2 4.74 9.16 12.15
C GLU A 2 4.88 10.11 10.95
N ALA A 3 6.09 10.38 10.49
CA ALA A 3 6.31 11.22 9.31
C ALA A 3 5.71 10.58 8.05
N LEU A 4 6.00 9.30 7.77
CA LEU A 4 5.42 8.57 6.64
C LEU A 4 3.88 8.52 6.71
N ARG A 5 3.33 8.23 7.90
CA ARG A 5 1.89 8.27 8.17
C ARG A 5 1.27 9.60 7.72
N ARG A 6 1.88 10.73 8.12
CA ARG A 6 1.40 12.06 7.76
C ARG A 6 1.52 12.32 6.27
N MET A 7 2.63 11.94 5.64
CA MET A 7 2.81 12.14 4.19
C MET A 7 1.76 11.38 3.38
N LEU A 8 1.50 10.11 3.71
CA LEU A 8 0.46 9.31 3.09
C LEU A 8 -0.94 9.88 3.36
N GLY A 9 -1.23 10.27 4.61
CA GLY A 9 -2.49 10.90 4.98
C GLY A 9 -2.77 12.16 4.17
N ARG A 10 -1.76 13.04 4.00
CA ARG A 10 -1.88 14.25 3.17
C ARG A 10 -2.08 13.95 1.69
N ALA A 11 -1.45 12.90 1.18
CA ALA A 11 -1.65 12.48 -0.21
C ALA A 11 -3.09 12.00 -0.46
N VAL A 12 -3.68 11.29 0.50
CA VAL A 12 -5.09 10.86 0.43
C VAL A 12 -6.05 12.04 0.59
N GLU A 13 -5.81 12.93 1.56
CA GLU A 13 -6.58 14.18 1.71
C GLU A 13 -6.55 15.04 0.45
N GLY A 14 -5.42 15.03 -0.27
CA GLY A 14 -5.24 15.75 -1.53
C GLY A 14 -5.76 15.01 -2.77
N GLY A 15 -6.33 13.80 -2.63
CA GLY A 15 -6.82 13.00 -3.76
C GLY A 15 -5.72 12.46 -4.68
N LEU A 16 -4.46 12.42 -4.21
CA LEU A 16 -3.32 11.88 -4.97
C LEU A 16 -3.21 10.36 -4.85
N LEU A 17 -3.67 9.82 -3.72
CA LEU A 17 -3.77 8.40 -3.44
C LEU A 17 -5.19 8.09 -3.00
N GLU A 18 -5.73 7.02 -3.54
CA GLU A 18 -6.94 6.39 -3.03
C GLU A 18 -6.59 5.44 -1.89
N GLY A 19 -7.55 5.13 -1.03
CA GLY A 19 -7.40 4.12 0.00
C GLY A 19 -8.44 3.01 -0.16
N PHE A 20 -8.32 1.98 0.66
CA PHE A 20 -9.29 0.90 0.72
C PHE A 20 -10.50 1.32 1.55
N THR A 21 -11.69 1.35 0.95
CA THR A 21 -12.93 1.70 1.67
C THR A 21 -13.48 0.47 2.39
N VAL A 22 -13.52 0.54 3.71
CA VAL A 22 -14.14 -0.45 4.59
C VAL A 22 -15.54 0.03 4.95
N SER A 23 -16.54 -0.63 4.38
CA SER A 23 -17.94 -0.34 4.68
C SER A 23 -18.33 -0.94 6.03
N SER A 24 -18.78 -0.10 6.96
CA SER A 24 -19.34 -0.56 8.24
C SER A 24 -20.83 -0.84 8.11
N ARG A 25 -21.31 -1.86 8.84
CA ARG A 25 -22.76 -2.14 8.98
C ARG A 25 -23.54 -0.98 9.62
N LEU A 26 -22.82 -0.07 10.30
CA LEU A 26 -23.38 1.09 10.99
C LEU A 26 -23.47 2.34 10.08
N GLY A 27 -23.06 2.26 8.81
CA GLY A 27 -23.19 3.34 7.83
C GLY A 27 -21.99 4.28 7.72
N ASP A 28 -21.06 4.26 8.67
CA ASP A 28 -19.80 5.00 8.58
C ASP A 28 -18.77 4.20 7.76
N ASN A 29 -18.48 4.67 6.55
CA ASN A 29 -17.39 4.13 5.74
C ASN A 29 -16.05 4.67 6.25
N MET A 30 -15.09 3.78 6.45
CA MET A 30 -13.72 4.14 6.83
C MET A 30 -12.78 3.88 5.66
N VAL A 31 -11.95 4.88 5.33
CA VAL A 31 -10.90 4.71 4.31
C VAL A 31 -9.59 4.35 4.99
N VAL A 32 -9.01 3.21 4.60
CA VAL A 32 -7.72 2.72 5.09
C VAL A 32 -6.72 2.81 3.95
N SER A 33 -5.75 3.72 4.05
CA SER A 33 -4.69 3.85 3.04
C SER A 33 -3.37 3.18 3.43
N HIS A 34 -3.14 2.93 4.71
CA HIS A 34 -1.89 2.31 5.17
C HIS A 34 -2.01 1.67 6.55
N LEU A 35 -1.22 0.61 6.76
CA LEU A 35 -0.98 -0.05 8.04
C LEU A 35 0.53 -0.04 8.28
N LEU A 36 0.95 0.54 9.39
CA LEU A 36 2.37 0.71 9.73
C LEU A 36 2.66 -0.01 11.04
N TYR A 37 3.54 -1.02 11.00
CA TYR A 37 4.02 -1.71 12.19
C TYR A 37 5.53 -1.93 12.09
N ALA A 38 6.30 -1.36 13.03
CA ALA A 38 7.77 -1.38 12.99
C ALA A 38 8.30 -1.00 11.59
N ASP A 39 8.97 -1.94 10.91
CA ASP A 39 9.50 -1.86 9.55
C ASP A 39 8.56 -2.45 8.47
N ASP A 40 7.51 -3.17 8.87
CA ASP A 40 6.53 -3.78 7.96
C ASP A 40 5.38 -2.79 7.65
N THR A 41 5.39 -2.29 6.41
CA THR A 41 4.39 -1.33 5.94
C THR A 41 3.52 -1.92 4.85
N LEU A 42 2.21 -1.84 5.02
CA LEU A 42 1.23 -2.15 3.98
C LEU A 42 0.56 -0.85 3.54
N ILE A 43 0.52 -0.61 2.24
CA ILE A 43 -0.04 0.62 1.64
C ILE A 43 -1.11 0.20 0.63
N PHE A 44 -2.28 0.80 0.72
CA PHE A 44 -3.38 0.65 -0.24
C PHE A 44 -3.41 1.87 -1.15
N CYS A 45 -3.55 1.64 -2.45
CA CYS A 45 -3.79 2.66 -3.47
C CYS A 45 -4.65 2.09 -4.60
N GLY A 46 -5.14 2.95 -5.49
CA GLY A 46 -5.77 2.50 -6.72
C GLY A 46 -4.77 1.92 -7.72
N ASP A 47 -5.28 1.45 -8.85
CA ASP A 47 -4.56 0.71 -9.90
C ASP A 47 -4.01 1.60 -11.04
N ASP A 48 -4.17 2.93 -10.95
CA ASP A 48 -3.62 3.87 -11.94
C ASP A 48 -2.13 4.18 -11.68
N GLU A 49 -1.34 4.19 -12.75
CA GLU A 49 0.11 4.45 -12.72
C GLU A 49 0.47 5.79 -12.03
N ARG A 50 -0.38 6.82 -12.15
CA ARG A 50 -0.15 8.12 -11.50
C ARG A 50 -0.13 7.99 -9.99
N GLN A 51 -1.00 7.17 -9.39
CA GLN A 51 -1.00 6.93 -7.94
C GLN A 51 0.31 6.29 -7.50
N LEU A 52 0.81 5.30 -8.25
CA LEU A 52 2.10 4.67 -7.95
C LEU A 52 3.30 5.61 -8.11
N ARG A 53 3.26 6.52 -9.09
CA ARG A 53 4.28 7.58 -9.20
C ARG A 53 4.25 8.52 -7.99
N TYR A 54 3.06 8.93 -7.53
CA TYR A 54 2.94 9.73 -6.30
C TYR A 54 3.44 8.97 -5.08
N LEU A 55 3.09 7.70 -4.95
CA LEU A 55 3.57 6.83 -3.88
C LEU A 55 5.09 6.76 -3.90
N ARG A 56 5.71 6.52 -5.06
CA ARG A 56 7.18 6.51 -5.20
C ARG A 56 7.80 7.83 -4.79
N CYS A 57 7.23 8.96 -5.18
CA CYS A 57 7.69 10.28 -4.75
C CYS A 57 7.62 10.45 -3.22
N ILE A 58 6.52 10.03 -2.59
CA ILE A 58 6.36 10.07 -1.13
C ILE A 58 7.43 9.24 -0.44
N LEU A 59 7.66 8.01 -0.92
CA LEU A 59 8.66 7.10 -0.37
C LEU A 59 10.08 7.69 -0.50
N MET A 60 10.45 8.21 -1.67
CA MET A 60 11.75 8.89 -1.87
C MET A 60 11.90 10.13 -0.97
N CYS A 61 10.86 10.95 -0.83
CA CYS A 61 10.89 12.10 0.07
C CYS A 61 11.06 11.65 1.53
N PHE A 62 10.40 10.55 1.92
CA PHE A 62 10.53 9.99 3.26
C PHE A 62 11.95 9.46 3.52
N GLU A 63 12.57 8.76 2.57
CA GLU A 63 13.97 8.32 2.68
C GLU A 63 14.91 9.51 2.99
N VAL A 64 14.77 10.59 2.23
CA VAL A 64 15.58 11.81 2.40
C VAL A 64 15.34 12.47 3.76
N VAL A 65 14.07 12.63 4.16
CA VAL A 65 13.72 13.31 5.42
C VAL A 65 14.06 12.48 6.65
N ALA A 66 13.88 11.16 6.58
CA ALA A 66 14.14 10.25 7.69
C ALA A 66 15.61 9.81 7.77
N GLY A 67 16.40 10.04 6.72
CA GLY A 67 17.76 9.49 6.62
C GLY A 67 17.76 7.96 6.56
N LEU A 68 16.73 7.38 5.95
CA LEU A 68 16.52 5.93 5.84
C LEU A 68 16.52 5.50 4.38
N GLN A 69 16.63 4.20 4.16
CA GLN A 69 16.50 3.60 2.84
C GLN A 69 15.37 2.55 2.86
N ILE A 70 14.39 2.72 1.99
CA ILE A 70 13.30 1.79 1.78
C ILE A 70 13.81 0.65 0.92
N ASN A 71 13.58 -0.58 1.38
CA ASN A 71 14.02 -1.76 0.67
C ASN A 71 12.95 -2.25 -0.32
N LEU A 72 12.83 -1.58 -1.47
CA LEU A 72 11.89 -1.96 -2.52
C LEU A 72 12.14 -3.37 -3.09
N SER A 73 13.35 -3.93 -2.92
CA SER A 73 13.65 -5.31 -3.33
C SER A 73 12.98 -6.38 -2.46
N LYS A 74 12.54 -5.99 -1.25
CA LYS A 74 11.72 -6.79 -0.33
C LYS A 74 10.24 -6.36 -0.34
N SER A 75 9.89 -5.33 -1.08
CA SER A 75 8.51 -4.88 -1.24
C SER A 75 7.86 -5.58 -2.42
N ASP A 76 6.56 -5.84 -2.29
CA ASP A 76 5.75 -6.47 -3.31
C ASP A 76 4.54 -5.58 -3.64
N LEU A 77 4.25 -5.41 -4.93
CA LEU A 77 2.96 -4.94 -5.43
C LEU A 77 2.05 -6.15 -5.59
N ILE A 78 0.89 -6.10 -4.94
CA ILE A 78 -0.09 -7.18 -4.96
C ILE A 78 -1.38 -6.64 -5.59
N PRO A 79 -1.76 -7.10 -6.79
CA PRO A 79 -3.01 -6.68 -7.39
C PRO A 79 -4.19 -7.29 -6.62
N PHE A 80 -5.24 -6.49 -6.44
CA PHE A 80 -6.47 -6.93 -5.79
C PHE A 80 -7.60 -6.92 -6.83
N GLY A 81 -7.97 -8.10 -7.32
CA GLY A 81 -8.90 -8.25 -8.45
C GLY A 81 -8.18 -8.31 -9.80
N ASP A 82 -8.89 -7.96 -10.87
CA ASP A 82 -8.36 -7.95 -12.23
C ASP A 82 -7.74 -6.57 -12.51
N VAL A 83 -6.41 -6.51 -12.52
CA VAL A 83 -5.64 -5.29 -12.77
C VAL A 83 -4.80 -5.54 -14.01
N GLU A 84 -4.98 -4.73 -15.06
CA GLU A 84 -4.16 -4.82 -16.26
C GLU A 84 -2.77 -4.21 -16.04
N GLY A 85 -1.73 -4.82 -16.60
CA GLY A 85 -0.39 -4.22 -16.61
C GLY A 85 0.33 -4.18 -15.25
N VAL A 86 0.01 -5.08 -14.31
CA VAL A 86 0.60 -5.13 -12.96
C VAL A 86 2.14 -5.10 -12.96
N GLU A 87 2.79 -5.78 -13.91
CA GLU A 87 4.25 -5.76 -13.99
C GLU A 87 4.79 -4.35 -14.27
N SER A 88 4.16 -3.61 -15.19
CA SER A 88 4.54 -2.21 -15.48
C SER A 88 4.28 -1.28 -14.29
N LEU A 89 3.23 -1.56 -13.51
CA LEU A 89 2.92 -0.85 -12.28
C LEU A 89 3.98 -1.15 -11.20
N ALA A 90 4.41 -2.41 -11.07
CA ALA A 90 5.46 -2.82 -10.14
C ALA A 90 6.81 -2.16 -10.50
N ASP A 91 7.15 -2.09 -11.79
CA ASP A 91 8.34 -1.40 -12.31
C ASP A 91 8.30 0.11 -12.01
N THR A 92 7.12 0.73 -12.12
CA THR A 92 6.92 2.14 -11.77
C THR A 92 7.28 2.41 -10.31
N LEU A 93 6.87 1.52 -9.40
CA LEU A 93 7.22 1.62 -7.99
C LEU A 93 8.66 1.16 -7.70
N GLY A 94 9.21 0.27 -8.53
CA GLY A 94 10.54 -0.33 -8.38
C GLY A 94 10.56 -1.57 -7.48
N CYS A 95 9.46 -2.31 -7.41
CA CYS A 95 9.26 -3.46 -6.54
C CYS A 95 8.87 -4.72 -7.33
N LYS A 96 8.71 -5.86 -6.65
CA LYS A 96 8.31 -7.12 -7.30
C LYS A 96 6.79 -7.21 -7.39
N THR A 97 6.29 -8.06 -8.28
CA THR A 97 4.88 -8.46 -8.26
C THR A 97 4.72 -9.73 -7.45
N SER A 98 3.73 -9.76 -6.54
CA SER A 98 3.30 -10.95 -5.81
C SER A 98 1.77 -11.07 -5.84
N PHE A 99 1.24 -12.23 -5.44
CA PHE A 99 -0.19 -12.52 -5.49
C PHE A 99 -0.67 -13.12 -4.17
N LEU A 100 -1.95 -12.92 -3.85
CA LEU A 100 -2.56 -13.50 -2.65
C LEU A 100 -2.60 -15.04 -2.74
N PRO A 101 -2.49 -15.75 -1.58
CA PRO A 101 -2.33 -15.20 -0.25
C PRO A 101 -0.88 -14.77 0.07
N VAL A 102 -0.73 -13.68 0.82
CA VAL A 102 0.57 -13.19 1.31
C VAL A 102 0.61 -13.15 2.84
N THR A 103 1.79 -13.07 3.44
CA THR A 103 1.94 -12.96 4.89
C THR A 103 2.27 -11.53 5.29
N TYR A 104 1.46 -10.95 6.18
CA TYR A 104 1.74 -9.66 6.83
C TYR A 104 1.74 -9.87 8.34
N LEU A 105 2.86 -9.57 9.01
CA LEU A 105 3.04 -9.76 10.47
C LEU A 105 2.75 -11.20 10.95
N GLY A 106 3.09 -12.19 10.13
CA GLY A 106 2.82 -13.60 10.43
C GLY A 106 1.37 -14.05 10.20
N LEU A 107 0.49 -13.16 9.73
CA LEU A 107 -0.90 -13.46 9.42
C LEU A 107 -1.10 -13.58 7.90
N PRO A 108 -1.81 -14.63 7.42
CA PRO A 108 -2.11 -14.75 6.01
C PRO A 108 -3.22 -13.76 5.60
N LEU A 109 -2.94 -12.94 4.60
CA LEU A 109 -3.88 -12.07 3.92
C LEU A 109 -4.41 -12.78 2.67
N GLY A 110 -5.73 -12.74 2.46
CA GLY A 110 -6.37 -13.36 1.29
C GLY A 110 -6.50 -14.89 1.35
N ALA A 111 -6.11 -15.51 2.46
CA ALA A 111 -6.40 -16.93 2.68
C ALA A 111 -7.89 -17.14 3.01
N HIS A 112 -8.47 -18.22 2.49
CA HIS A 112 -9.81 -18.62 2.88
C HIS A 112 -9.83 -19.03 4.36
N SER A 113 -10.70 -18.40 5.15
CA SER A 113 -11.03 -18.91 6.48
C SER A 113 -11.74 -20.25 6.30
N VAL A 114 -11.10 -21.34 6.71
CA VAL A 114 -11.80 -22.62 6.93
C VAL A 114 -12.61 -22.43 8.21
N SER A 115 -13.84 -21.92 8.08
CA SER A 115 -14.82 -21.96 9.17
C SER A 115 -15.33 -23.39 9.28
N ASN A 116 -14.91 -24.10 10.33
CA ASN A 116 -15.56 -25.34 10.77
C ASN A 116 -16.91 -25.04 11.43
#